data_AF-A0A916Q7K2-F1
#
_entry.id   AF-A0A916Q7K2-F1
#
_cell.length_a   1.000
_cell.length_b   1.000
_cell.length_c   1.000
_cell.angle_alpha   90.00
_cell.angle_beta   90.00
_cell.angle_gamma   90.00
#
_symmetry.space_group_name_H-M   'P 1'
#
loop_
_entity.id
_entity.type
_entity.pdbx_description
1 polymer ?
#
loop_
_entity_poly.entity_id
_entity_poly.type
_entity_poly.pdbx_seq_one_letter_code
_entity_poly.pdbx_strand_id
1 'polypeptide(L)'
;MKKTYETPVAYAEEFMPNEYVAVCWGVACSTNKANRYEASIHNSAQDHRGEYCGTTGHQWLTDVDNDGTPERMSEIGTDGLGTLACTIYTDGTYGQKGNISEVEVGDYIYWTTSAGSGRDRRTWHHQGWVTETTPGHPNRS
;
A
#
# COMPACT_ATOMS: atom_id res chain seq x y z
N MET A 1 -7.74 -46.30 -50.83
CA MET A 1 -7.45 -45.59 -49.56
C MET A 1 -8.06 -44.20 -49.64
N LYS A 2 -9.00 -43.86 -48.75
CA LYS A 2 -9.53 -42.49 -48.64
C LYS A 2 -8.60 -41.70 -47.72
N LYS A 3 -8.10 -40.55 -48.18
CA LYS A 3 -7.41 -39.58 -47.31
C LYS A 3 -8.48 -38.70 -46.66
N THR A 4 -8.70 -38.88 -45.37
CA THR A 4 -9.44 -37.92 -44.55
C THR A 4 -8.48 -36.77 -44.25
N TYR A 5 -8.84 -35.57 -44.71
CA TYR A 5 -8.19 -34.35 -44.28
C TYR A 5 -9.01 -33.80 -43.12
N GLU A 6 -8.47 -33.87 -41.91
CA GLU A 6 -9.02 -33.18 -40.75
C GLU A 6 -8.42 -31.78 -40.71
N THR A 7 -9.29 -30.78 -40.61
CA THR A 7 -8.87 -29.38 -40.49
C THR A 7 -8.16 -29.21 -39.14
N PRO A 8 -6.96 -28.61 -39.06
CA PRO A 8 -6.34 -28.31 -37.78
C PRO A 8 -7.22 -27.31 -37.03
N VAL A 9 -7.78 -27.70 -35.89
CA VAL A 9 -8.45 -26.78 -34.98
C VAL A 9 -7.36 -26.17 -34.09
N ALA A 10 -7.08 -24.89 -34.29
CA ALA A 10 -6.30 -24.13 -33.32
C ALA A 10 -7.19 -23.93 -32.08
N TYR A 11 -6.80 -24.51 -30.95
CA TYR A 11 -7.30 -24.03 -29.67
C TYR A 11 -6.64 -22.67 -29.46
N ALA A 12 -7.43 -21.60 -29.52
CA ALA A 12 -7.02 -20.37 -28.88
C ALA A 12 -6.96 -20.70 -27.38
N GLU A 13 -5.75 -20.71 -26.81
CA GLU A 13 -5.63 -20.43 -25.39
C GLU A 13 -6.23 -19.05 -25.22
N GLU A 14 -7.46 -19.01 -24.72
CA GLU A 14 -8.08 -17.80 -24.26
C GLU A 14 -7.14 -17.26 -23.19
N PHE A 15 -6.42 -16.20 -23.54
CA PHE A 15 -5.58 -15.47 -22.61
C PHE A 15 -6.56 -14.90 -21.59
N MET A 16 -6.85 -15.65 -20.52
CA MET A 16 -7.57 -15.11 -19.39
C MET A 16 -6.66 -13.99 -18.88
N PRO A 17 -7.07 -12.71 -18.95
CA PRO A 17 -6.35 -11.71 -18.21
C PRO A 17 -6.67 -12.00 -16.75
N ASN A 18 -5.90 -12.87 -16.10
CA ASN A 18 -5.86 -12.95 -14.64
C ASN A 18 -5.02 -11.78 -14.10
N GLU A 19 -5.18 -10.60 -14.70
CA GLU A 19 -4.64 -9.38 -14.15
C GLU A 19 -5.84 -8.68 -13.53
N TYR A 20 -6.24 -9.19 -12.35
CA TYR A 20 -7.01 -8.38 -11.42
C TYR A 20 -6.25 -7.07 -11.27
N VAL A 21 -6.89 -6.00 -11.70
CA VAL A 21 -6.34 -4.65 -11.59
C VAL A 21 -6.57 -4.28 -10.15
N ALA A 22 -5.51 -4.36 -9.36
CA ALA A 22 -5.62 -4.08 -7.95
C ALA A 22 -6.21 -2.68 -7.74
N VAL A 23 -7.23 -2.56 -6.89
CA VAL A 23 -7.75 -1.25 -6.47
C VAL A 23 -6.78 -0.67 -5.46
N CYS A 24 -6.46 0.61 -5.64
CA CYS A 24 -5.48 1.28 -4.82
C CYS A 24 -6.09 2.52 -4.16
N TRP A 25 -5.91 2.68 -2.85
CA TRP A 25 -6.26 3.90 -2.11
C TRP A 25 -4.99 4.59 -1.60
N GLY A 26 -4.91 5.90 -1.80
CA GLY A 26 -3.79 6.71 -1.34
C GLY A 26 -3.94 7.10 0.12
N VAL A 27 -2.84 7.13 0.86
CA VAL A 27 -2.80 7.57 2.26
C VAL A 27 -1.81 8.73 2.38
N ALA A 28 -2.23 9.84 2.99
CA ALA A 28 -1.37 11.00 3.21
C ALA A 28 -0.98 11.13 4.69
N CYS A 29 0.32 11.06 4.99
CA CYS A 29 0.83 11.25 6.35
C CYS A 29 0.65 12.70 6.82
N SER A 30 0.10 12.85 8.01
CA SER A 30 0.16 14.09 8.80
C SER A 30 1.56 14.28 9.36
N THR A 31 2.51 14.70 8.53
CA THR A 31 3.95 14.80 8.86
C THR A 31 4.23 15.56 10.16
N ASN A 32 3.52 16.65 10.41
CA ASN A 32 3.64 17.41 11.66
C ASN A 32 3.26 16.58 12.90
N LYS A 33 2.23 15.74 12.82
CA LYS A 33 1.81 14.86 13.92
C LYS A 33 2.77 13.68 14.08
N ALA A 34 3.20 13.09 12.97
CA ALA A 34 4.19 12.01 12.97
C ALA A 34 5.52 12.48 13.60
N ASN A 35 6.08 13.62 13.17
CA ASN A 35 7.29 14.20 13.77
C ASN A 35 7.17 14.48 15.27
N ARG A 36 5.98 14.92 15.74
CA ARG A 36 5.74 15.12 17.18
C ARG A 36 5.76 13.79 17.93
N TYR A 37 5.19 12.75 17.36
CA TYR A 37 5.24 11.42 17.94
C TYR A 37 6.69 10.92 18.02
N GLU A 38 7.44 11.00 16.93
CA GLU A 38 8.85 10.57 16.90
C GLU A 38 9.71 11.31 17.93
N ALA A 39 9.50 12.62 18.09
CA ALA A 39 10.15 13.39 19.14
C ALA A 39 9.78 12.92 20.56
N SER A 40 8.52 12.53 20.78
CA SER A 40 8.04 12.07 22.11
C SER A 40 8.66 10.75 22.56
N ILE A 41 9.09 9.90 21.61
CA ILE A 41 9.77 8.63 21.89
C ILE A 41 11.29 8.70 21.67
N HIS A 42 11.84 9.92 21.54
CA HIS A 42 13.27 10.18 21.30
C HIS A 42 13.82 9.53 20.02
N ASN A 43 12.97 9.39 18.98
CA ASN A 43 13.30 8.81 17.69
C ASN A 43 13.39 9.89 16.58
N SER A 44 13.83 11.10 16.94
CA SER A 44 13.82 12.29 16.06
C SER A 44 14.69 12.18 14.80
N ALA A 45 15.54 11.15 14.69
CA ALA A 45 16.27 10.86 13.46
C ALA A 45 15.35 10.33 12.34
N GLN A 46 14.11 9.94 12.66
CA GLN A 46 13.12 9.42 11.72
C GLN A 46 12.18 10.55 11.30
N ASP A 47 12.70 11.50 10.52
CA ASP A 47 11.97 12.70 10.14
C ASP A 47 10.96 12.45 9.00
N HIS A 48 9.77 12.99 9.15
CA HIS A 48 8.69 12.93 8.16
C HIS A 48 8.65 14.25 7.38
N ARG A 49 8.84 14.18 6.06
CA ARG A 49 8.74 15.35 5.17
C ARG A 49 7.56 15.22 4.22
N GLY A 50 6.94 16.37 3.91
CA GLY A 50 5.75 16.43 3.07
C GLY A 50 5.97 15.79 1.70
N GLU A 51 7.15 16.01 1.13
CA GLU A 51 7.58 15.51 -0.18
C GLU A 51 7.69 13.98 -0.26
N TYR A 52 7.86 13.29 0.87
CA TYR A 52 8.09 11.83 0.91
C TYR A 52 6.90 11.04 1.44
N CYS A 53 6.20 11.53 2.46
CA CYS A 53 5.06 10.80 3.02
C CYS A 53 3.82 11.66 3.23
N GLY A 54 3.91 12.97 3.02
CA GLY A 54 2.78 13.88 3.21
C GLY A 54 1.78 13.90 2.05
N THR A 55 2.06 13.18 0.96
CA THR A 55 1.20 13.10 -0.22
C THR A 55 0.69 11.67 -0.40
N THR A 56 -0.47 11.55 -1.04
CA THR A 56 -1.14 10.27 -1.33
C THR A 56 -0.39 9.39 -2.32
N GLY A 57 0.72 9.87 -2.90
CA GLY A 57 1.50 9.16 -3.91
C GLY A 57 2.51 8.16 -3.36
N HIS A 58 2.73 8.12 -2.04
CA HIS A 58 3.81 7.35 -1.44
C HIS A 58 3.34 6.22 -0.53
N GLN A 59 2.11 6.25 -0.02
CA GLN A 59 1.54 5.19 0.79
C GLN A 59 0.23 4.72 0.17
N TRP A 60 0.11 3.42 -0.02
CA TRP A 60 -0.96 2.81 -0.77
C TRP A 60 -1.56 1.63 -0.02
N LEU A 61 -2.88 1.63 0.10
CA LEU A 61 -3.66 0.44 0.36
C LEU A 61 -3.97 -0.25 -0.96
N THR A 62 -3.86 -1.56 -1.01
CA THR A 62 -4.11 -2.37 -2.20
C THR A 62 -5.16 -3.42 -1.86
N ASP A 63 -6.15 -3.52 -2.74
CA ASP A 63 -7.17 -4.57 -2.85
C ASP A 63 -6.83 -5.42 -4.09
N VAL A 64 -6.44 -6.67 -3.86
CA VAL A 64 -5.87 -7.56 -4.88
C VAL A 64 -6.97 -8.34 -5.61
N ASP A 65 -8.10 -8.62 -4.98
CA ASP A 65 -9.20 -9.38 -5.57
C ASP A 65 -10.42 -8.54 -5.99
N ASN A 66 -10.30 -7.21 -5.85
CA ASN A 66 -11.27 -6.21 -6.24
C ASN A 66 -12.63 -6.40 -5.55
N ASP A 67 -12.64 -6.83 -4.28
CA ASP A 67 -13.85 -6.97 -3.46
C ASP A 67 -14.24 -5.68 -2.70
N GLY A 68 -13.40 -4.64 -2.80
CA GLY A 68 -13.56 -3.36 -2.12
C GLY A 68 -12.85 -3.31 -0.76
N THR A 69 -12.11 -4.35 -0.39
CA THR A 69 -11.45 -4.49 0.92
C THR A 69 -9.93 -4.44 0.77
N PRO A 70 -9.23 -3.52 1.42
CA PRO A 70 -7.78 -3.49 1.34
C PRO A 70 -7.16 -4.68 2.11
N GLU A 71 -6.23 -5.41 1.48
CA GLU A 71 -5.50 -6.50 2.15
C GLU A 71 -4.03 -6.16 2.39
N ARG A 72 -3.50 -5.10 1.75
CA ARG A 72 -2.08 -4.71 1.91
C ARG A 72 -1.93 -3.21 2.00
N MET A 73 -0.94 -2.78 2.80
CA MET A 73 -0.46 -1.41 2.82
C MET A 73 1.04 -1.40 2.51
N SER A 74 1.44 -0.55 1.57
CA SER A 74 2.84 -0.41 1.17
C SER A 74 3.26 1.05 1.07
N GLU A 75 4.52 1.32 1.39
CA GLU A 75 5.18 2.60 1.12
C GLU A 75 6.12 2.46 -0.09
N ILE A 76 5.94 3.32 -1.08
CA ILE A 76 6.71 3.37 -2.33
C ILE A 76 7.44 4.70 -2.46
N GLY A 77 8.56 4.70 -3.19
CA GLY A 77 9.31 5.94 -3.45
C GLY A 77 10.20 6.40 -2.29
N THR A 78 10.41 5.55 -1.28
CA THR A 78 11.37 5.81 -0.20
C THR A 78 12.80 5.71 -0.75
N ASP A 79 13.52 6.82 -0.85
CA ASP A 79 14.97 7.00 -1.16
C ASP A 79 15.77 5.72 -1.53
N GLY A 80 15.45 5.10 -2.68
CA GLY A 80 16.14 3.91 -3.19
C GLY A 80 15.89 2.57 -2.46
N LEU A 81 14.97 2.50 -1.49
CA LEU A 81 14.69 1.31 -0.68
C LEU A 81 13.63 0.36 -1.28
N GLY A 82 13.00 0.74 -2.38
CA GLY A 82 11.94 -0.04 -3.03
C GLY A 82 10.59 0.08 -2.31
N THR A 83 9.77 -0.97 -2.40
CA THR A 83 8.46 -1.06 -1.76
C THR A 83 8.60 -1.66 -0.37
N LEU A 84 8.20 -0.92 0.66
CA LEU A 84 8.26 -1.36 2.05
C LEU A 84 6.86 -1.73 2.54
N ALA A 85 6.74 -2.85 3.24
CA ALA A 85 5.48 -3.25 3.85
C ALA A 85 5.18 -2.39 5.08
N CYS A 86 3.93 -1.97 5.23
CA CYS A 86 3.44 -1.23 6.38
C CYS A 86 2.74 -2.16 7.37
N THR A 87 2.73 -1.78 8.65
CA THR A 87 1.88 -2.40 9.68
C THR A 87 0.91 -1.36 10.21
N ILE A 88 -0.40 -1.65 10.17
CA ILE A 88 -1.45 -0.77 10.67
C ILE A 88 -1.70 -1.03 12.17
N TYR A 89 -2.08 0.01 12.90
CA TYR A 89 -2.41 -0.01 14.32
C TYR A 89 -3.78 0.62 14.58
N THR A 90 -4.40 0.22 15.69
CA THR A 90 -5.71 0.72 16.11
C THR A 90 -5.70 2.19 16.51
N ASP A 91 -4.57 2.69 17.00
CA ASP A 91 -4.42 4.06 17.49
C ASP A 91 -2.95 4.54 17.47
N GLY A 92 -2.78 5.81 17.88
CA GLY A 92 -1.47 6.47 17.95
C GLY A 92 -0.55 6.03 19.10
N THR A 93 -0.90 4.97 19.84
CA THR A 93 0.05 4.30 20.76
C THR A 93 0.91 3.28 20.05
N TYR A 94 0.51 2.83 18.85
CA TYR A 94 1.20 1.79 18.07
C TYR A 94 1.40 0.47 18.86
N GLY A 95 0.56 0.22 19.86
CA GLY A 95 0.66 -0.96 20.73
C GLY A 95 -0.15 -2.16 20.25
N GLN A 96 -1.26 -1.93 19.53
CA GLN A 96 -2.15 -2.97 19.02
C GLN A 96 -2.27 -2.88 17.51
N LYS A 97 -2.03 -4.00 16.82
CA LYS A 97 -2.20 -4.08 15.36
C LYS A 97 -3.67 -3.92 14.99
N GLY A 98 -3.93 -3.06 14.02
CA GLY A 98 -5.25 -2.88 13.43
C GLY A 98 -5.54 -3.96 12.39
N ASN A 99 -6.81 -4.06 12.03
CA ASN A 99 -7.24 -4.89 10.91
C ASN A 99 -7.29 -4.03 9.64
N ILE A 100 -6.47 -4.39 8.65
CA ILE A 100 -6.43 -3.62 7.40
C ILE A 100 -7.76 -3.71 6.65
N SER A 101 -8.47 -4.84 6.74
CA SER A 101 -9.73 -5.05 6.03
C SER A 101 -10.89 -4.17 6.54
N GLU A 102 -10.68 -3.43 7.62
CA GLU A 102 -11.66 -2.50 8.20
C GLU A 102 -11.36 -1.04 7.82
N VAL A 103 -10.29 -0.80 7.06
CA VAL A 103 -9.87 0.55 6.68
C VAL A 103 -10.68 1.04 5.49
N GLU A 104 -11.34 2.17 5.66
CA GLU A 104 -12.18 2.81 4.65
C GLU A 104 -11.61 4.16 4.20
N VAL A 105 -12.08 4.63 3.05
CA VAL A 105 -11.82 6.00 2.59
C VAL A 105 -12.36 7.00 3.61
N GLY A 106 -11.53 7.98 3.96
CA GLY A 106 -11.87 8.99 4.97
C GLY A 106 -11.45 8.61 6.39
N ASP A 107 -10.95 7.39 6.62
CA ASP A 107 -10.40 7.02 7.92
C ASP A 107 -9.11 7.75 8.25
N TYR A 108 -8.92 7.99 9.56
CA TYR A 108 -7.63 8.40 10.10
C TYR A 108 -6.91 7.19 10.69
N ILE A 109 -5.86 6.73 10.02
CA ILE A 109 -5.15 5.50 10.39
C ILE A 109 -3.74 5.79 10.94
N TYR A 110 -3.21 4.79 11.65
CA TYR A 110 -1.86 4.79 12.23
C TYR A 110 -1.08 3.61 11.66
N TRP A 111 0.14 3.82 11.20
CA TRP A 111 0.95 2.75 10.65
C TRP A 111 2.44 2.95 10.90
N THR A 112 3.21 1.86 10.81
CA THR A 112 4.67 1.92 10.80
C THR A 112 5.24 1.38 9.52
N THR A 113 6.30 2.02 9.05
CA THR A 113 7.21 1.49 8.03
C THR A 113 8.54 1.20 8.69
N SER A 114 9.19 0.09 8.33
CA SER A 114 10.53 -0.23 8.83
C SER A 114 11.49 -0.54 7.69
N ALA A 115 12.75 -0.13 7.86
CA ALA A 115 13.84 -0.43 6.93
C ALA A 115 15.08 -0.91 7.68
N GLY A 116 15.94 -1.64 6.99
CA GLY A 116 17.13 -2.24 7.59
C GLY A 116 16.84 -3.54 8.36
N SER A 117 17.88 -4.09 8.99
CA SER A 117 17.78 -5.34 9.76
C SER A 117 18.70 -5.32 10.98
N GLY A 118 18.43 -6.20 11.95
CA GLY A 118 19.25 -6.32 13.16
C GLY A 118 19.35 -5.01 13.94
N ARG A 119 20.58 -4.55 14.19
CA ARG A 119 20.86 -3.32 14.94
C ARG A 119 20.62 -2.04 14.14
N ASP A 120 20.55 -2.15 12.82
CA ASP A 120 20.35 -1.01 11.92
C ASP A 120 18.87 -0.85 11.53
N ARG A 121 17.97 -1.59 12.21
CA ARG A 121 16.53 -1.50 11.97
C ARG A 121 16.03 -0.14 12.43
N ARG A 122 15.41 0.55 11.49
CA ARG A 122 14.78 1.85 11.62
C ARG A 122 13.27 1.70 11.44
N THR A 123 12.50 2.41 12.26
CA THR A 123 11.04 2.38 12.22
C THR A 123 10.51 3.81 12.29
N TRP A 124 9.66 4.14 11.32
CA TRP A 124 8.91 5.39 11.25
C TRP A 124 7.46 5.14 11.65
N HIS A 125 6.87 6.05 12.41
CA HIS A 125 5.53 5.98 12.97
C HIS A 125 4.68 7.08 12.34
N HIS A 126 3.86 6.65 11.40
CA HIS A 126 3.05 7.52 10.58
C HIS A 126 1.61 7.56 11.10
N GLN A 127 0.91 8.60 10.71
CA GLN A 127 -0.53 8.74 10.96
C GLN A 127 -1.11 9.71 9.93
N GLY A 128 -2.33 9.47 9.47
CA GLY A 128 -2.79 10.15 8.26
C GLY A 128 -4.18 9.74 7.80
N TRP A 129 -4.63 10.40 6.73
CA TRP A 129 -5.96 10.19 6.16
C TRP A 129 -5.88 9.25 4.96
N VAL A 130 -6.84 8.33 4.88
CA VAL A 130 -7.11 7.51 3.69
C VAL A 130 -7.95 8.33 2.72
N THR A 131 -7.58 8.32 1.44
CA THR A 131 -8.22 9.09 0.39
C THR A 131 -8.50 8.20 -0.82
N GLU A 132 -9.56 8.51 -1.57
CA GLU A 132 -9.73 7.91 -2.89
C GLU A 132 -8.53 8.25 -3.78
N THR A 133 -8.07 7.29 -4.56
CA THR A 133 -7.05 7.58 -5.56
C THR A 133 -7.69 7.92 -6.90
N THR A 134 -7.39 9.09 -7.46
CA THR A 134 -7.10 9.25 -8.90
C THR A 134 -6.50 10.64 -9.15
N PRO A 135 -5.40 10.80 -9.93
CA PRO A 135 -5.40 10.55 -11.38
C PRO A 135 -4.14 9.84 -11.94
N GLY A 136 -4.36 8.87 -12.84
CA GLY A 136 -3.32 8.20 -13.64
C GLY A 136 -3.63 6.75 -14.00
N HIS A 137 -4.53 6.10 -13.26
CA HIS A 137 -5.03 4.77 -13.59
C HIS A 137 -6.48 4.65 -13.10
N PRO A 138 -7.46 4.43 -14.00
CA PRO A 138 -8.84 4.22 -13.59
C PRO A 138 -8.97 2.86 -12.90
N ASN A 139 -9.82 2.81 -11.87
CA ASN A 139 -10.53 1.61 -11.44
C ASN A 139 -10.92 0.82 -12.69
N ARG A 140 -10.35 -0.37 -12.89
CA ARG A 140 -10.81 -1.26 -13.95
C ARG A 140 -11.89 -2.17 -13.37
N SER A 141 -13.13 -1.67 -13.43
CA SER A 141 -14.31 -2.52 -13.60
C SER A 141 -14.26 -3.26 -14.94
#